data_AF-A0A6H0SGI2-F1
#
_entry.id   AF-A0A6H0SGI2-F1
#
_cell.length_a   1.000
_cell.length_b   1.000
_cell.length_c   1.000
_cell.angle_alpha   90.00
_cell.angle_beta   90.00
_cell.angle_gamma   90.00
#
_symmetry.space_group_name_H-M   'P 1'
#
loop_
_entity.id
_entity.type
_entity.pdbx_description
1 polymer ?
#
loop_
_entity_poly.entity_id
_entity_poly.type
_entity_poly.pdbx_seq_one_letter_code
_entity_poly.pdbx_strand_id
1 'polypeptide(L)'
;MRAYAICLGAVLAVTGCEAPPPLRPAPSSAGQASGVVNPAAVARVRSELPPGYEVGDLADHAAPASFWGLKPNWTADPAWCGVLADPGAGAPVRGWSASGPGGIVYALVAGPGVSGAPPDGCAAWMLTGGRTSAAVNAVEPPVIADTPTVAMSTVATTVVEGGTETRSHADTVSAYLDSGYVASVTVVTDPGSALPVLGPDVAARLLTQTVSSVRGAGR
;
A
#
# COMPACT_ATOMS: atom_id res chain seq x y z
N MET A 1 -77.22 -59.83 30.93
CA MET A 1 -76.09 -59.15 31.60
C MET A 1 -75.72 -57.93 30.76
N ARG A 2 -76.13 -56.72 31.21
CA ARG A 2 -75.31 -55.51 31.51
C ARG A 2 -74.62 -54.89 30.27
N ALA A 3 -75.15 -53.79 29.72
CA ALA A 3 -74.75 -52.37 29.93
C ALA A 3 -73.43 -52.01 29.18
N TYR A 4 -73.24 -50.92 28.43
CA TYR A 4 -73.45 -49.49 28.72
C TYR A 4 -73.43 -48.63 27.43
N ALA A 5 -74.12 -47.47 27.47
CA ALA A 5 -73.87 -46.29 26.61
C ALA A 5 -72.83 -45.36 27.27
N ILE A 6 -72.47 -44.22 26.59
CA ILE A 6 -71.74 -42.99 27.03
C ILE A 6 -70.39 -42.82 26.29
N CYS A 7 -69.87 -41.64 25.90
CA CYS A 7 -70.31 -40.29 25.48
C CYS A 7 -69.02 -39.50 25.11
N LEU A 8 -69.22 -38.32 24.49
CA LEU A 8 -68.46 -37.06 24.65
C LEU A 8 -67.17 -36.79 23.83
N GLY A 9 -67.15 -35.60 23.20
CA GLY A 9 -65.91 -34.87 22.89
C GLY A 9 -65.93 -34.00 21.63
N ALA A 10 -66.76 -32.96 21.57
CA ALA A 10 -66.62 -31.91 20.56
C ALA A 10 -65.46 -30.97 20.96
N VAL A 11 -64.48 -30.78 20.06
CA VAL A 11 -63.42 -29.77 20.21
C VAL A 11 -63.50 -28.83 19.02
N LEU A 12 -63.91 -27.58 19.29
CA LEU A 12 -63.70 -26.43 18.39
C LEU A 12 -62.23 -26.02 18.47
N ALA A 13 -61.53 -26.03 17.34
CA ALA A 13 -60.25 -25.35 17.18
C ALA A 13 -60.42 -24.19 16.20
N VAL A 14 -60.36 -22.97 16.74
CA VAL A 14 -60.21 -21.73 15.99
C VAL A 14 -58.71 -21.55 15.74
N THR A 15 -58.26 -21.62 14.49
CA THR A 15 -56.90 -21.20 14.11
C THR A 15 -57.02 -19.95 13.27
N GLY A 16 -56.54 -18.83 13.84
CA GLY A 16 -56.56 -17.51 13.22
C GLY A 16 -55.64 -17.41 11.99
N CYS A 17 -56.01 -16.53 11.08
CA CYS A 17 -55.15 -16.09 9.98
C CYS A 17 -53.96 -15.30 10.55
N GLU A 18 -52.75 -15.83 10.40
CA GLU A 18 -51.52 -15.11 10.70
C GLU A 18 -51.13 -14.26 9.47
N ALA A 19 -50.97 -12.95 9.67
CA ALA A 19 -50.55 -12.02 8.63
C ALA A 19 -49.04 -12.20 8.34
N PRO A 20 -48.58 -12.06 7.07
CA PRO A 20 -47.18 -12.21 6.73
C PRO A 20 -46.30 -11.17 7.45
N PRO A 21 -45.08 -11.55 7.89
CA PRO A 21 -44.15 -10.59 8.49
C PRO A 21 -43.74 -9.51 7.47
N PRO A 22 -43.49 -8.27 7.92
CA PRO A 22 -43.04 -7.20 7.05
C PRO A 22 -41.67 -7.56 6.43
N LEU A 23 -41.54 -7.35 5.12
CA LEU A 23 -40.29 -7.52 4.38
C LEU A 23 -39.20 -6.65 5.02
N ARG A 24 -38.11 -7.30 5.45
CA ARG A 24 -36.88 -6.63 5.88
C ARG A 24 -36.35 -5.81 4.69
N PRO A 25 -36.01 -4.52 4.86
CA PRO A 25 -35.29 -3.78 3.85
C PRO A 25 -33.98 -4.50 3.53
N ALA A 26 -33.71 -4.73 2.25
CA ALA A 26 -32.40 -5.21 1.81
C ALA A 26 -31.32 -4.23 2.32
N PRO A 27 -30.14 -4.71 2.77
CA PRO A 27 -29.03 -3.81 3.03
C PRO A 27 -28.75 -3.06 1.72
N SER A 28 -28.86 -1.73 1.75
CA SER A 28 -28.34 -0.89 0.68
C SER A 28 -26.86 -1.22 0.55
N SER A 29 -26.47 -1.83 -0.55
CA SER A 29 -25.07 -1.82 -0.98
C SER A 29 -24.68 -0.36 -1.10
N ALA A 30 -24.00 0.17 -0.08
CA ALA A 30 -23.29 1.42 -0.22
C ALA A 30 -22.25 1.16 -1.31
N GLY A 31 -22.57 1.58 -2.54
CA GLY A 31 -21.56 1.66 -3.58
C GLY A 31 -20.40 2.43 -2.98
N GLN A 32 -19.22 1.82 -2.95
CA GLN A 32 -17.99 2.50 -2.57
C GLN A 32 -17.95 3.78 -3.39
N ALA A 33 -18.15 4.92 -2.72
CA ALA A 33 -17.88 6.19 -3.35
C ALA A 33 -16.42 6.11 -3.75
N SER A 34 -16.12 6.11 -5.05
CA SER A 34 -14.78 6.33 -5.55
C SER A 34 -14.37 7.71 -5.06
N GLY A 35 -13.78 7.75 -3.86
CA GLY A 35 -13.42 8.97 -3.18
C GLY A 35 -12.38 9.67 -4.02
N VAL A 36 -12.57 10.97 -4.25
CA VAL A 36 -11.59 11.80 -4.95
C VAL A 36 -10.25 11.67 -4.22
N VAL A 37 -9.23 11.12 -4.89
CA VAL A 37 -7.87 11.04 -4.36
C VAL A 37 -7.28 12.44 -4.33
N ASN A 38 -6.78 12.88 -3.16
CA ASN A 38 -6.02 14.12 -3.01
C ASN A 38 -4.54 13.80 -2.73
N PRO A 39 -3.66 13.83 -3.75
CA PRO A 39 -2.23 13.56 -3.57
C PRO A 39 -1.54 14.48 -2.58
N ALA A 40 -2.00 15.73 -2.43
CA ALA A 40 -1.38 16.67 -1.50
C ALA A 40 -1.57 16.29 -0.02
N ALA A 41 -2.55 15.42 0.29
CA ALA A 41 -2.82 14.97 1.65
C ALA A 41 -1.72 14.07 2.23
N VAL A 42 -0.81 13.53 1.40
CA VAL A 42 0.39 12.81 1.84
C VAL A 42 1.27 13.65 2.79
N ALA A 43 1.22 14.98 2.68
CA ALA A 43 1.95 15.88 3.57
C ALA A 43 1.51 15.77 5.04
N ARG A 44 0.27 15.31 5.31
CA ARG A 44 -0.22 15.13 6.69
C ARG A 44 0.49 13.98 7.40
N VAL A 45 0.95 12.97 6.66
CA VAL A 45 1.58 11.75 7.20
C VAL A 45 2.94 12.05 7.85
N ARG A 46 3.53 13.23 7.61
CA ARG A 46 4.76 13.68 8.27
C ARG A 46 4.67 13.65 9.79
N SER A 47 3.48 13.85 10.37
CA SER A 47 3.27 13.81 11.83
C SER A 47 3.39 12.42 12.44
N GLU A 48 3.44 11.38 11.61
CA GLU A 48 3.50 9.97 12.01
C GLU A 48 4.93 9.42 12.09
N LEU A 49 5.91 10.28 11.78
CA LEU A 49 7.32 9.98 11.91
C LEU A 49 7.74 9.92 13.38
N PRO A 50 8.70 9.06 13.73
CA PRO A 50 9.35 9.13 15.03
C PRO A 50 9.99 10.50 15.28
N PRO A 51 10.20 10.89 16.55
CA PRO A 51 10.96 12.08 16.88
C PRO A 51 12.37 12.06 16.27
N GLY A 52 12.90 13.24 15.93
CA GLY A 52 14.26 13.40 15.41
C GLY A 52 14.40 13.28 13.89
N TYR A 53 13.29 13.21 13.15
CA TYR A 53 13.29 13.27 11.70
C TYR A 53 13.20 14.71 11.19
N GLU A 54 14.08 15.06 10.26
CA GLU A 54 14.07 16.33 9.54
C GLU A 54 13.40 16.13 8.18
N VAL A 55 12.28 16.84 7.95
CA VAL A 55 11.49 16.71 6.72
C VAL A 55 11.97 17.70 5.66
N GLY A 56 12.09 17.23 4.42
CA GLY A 56 12.40 18.00 3.23
C GLY A 56 11.51 17.67 2.04
N ASP A 57 11.71 18.42 0.96
CA ASP A 57 11.05 18.18 -0.32
C ASP A 57 11.69 17.00 -1.05
N LEU A 58 10.91 16.36 -1.92
CA LEU A 58 11.42 15.33 -2.82
C LEU A 58 12.29 15.96 -3.91
N ALA A 59 13.33 15.23 -4.32
CA ALA A 59 14.11 15.57 -5.50
C ALA A 59 13.26 15.45 -6.78
N ASP A 60 13.74 16.08 -7.85
CA ASP A 60 13.18 15.87 -9.19
C ASP A 60 13.21 14.39 -9.57
N HIS A 61 12.19 13.93 -10.31
CA HIS A 61 12.04 12.52 -10.72
C HIS A 61 11.99 11.52 -9.56
N ALA A 62 11.36 11.91 -8.45
CA ALA A 62 11.15 11.07 -7.29
C ALA A 62 10.35 9.79 -7.62
N ALA A 63 11.01 8.66 -7.47
CA ALA A 63 10.47 7.31 -7.64
C ALA A 63 11.28 6.32 -6.77
N PRO A 64 10.73 5.13 -6.43
CA PRO A 64 11.46 4.11 -5.68
C PRO A 64 12.89 3.84 -6.19
N ALA A 65 13.09 3.72 -7.50
CA ALA A 65 14.41 3.51 -8.11
C ALA A 65 15.42 4.58 -7.71
N SER A 66 15.00 5.86 -7.71
CA SER A 66 15.86 6.98 -7.31
C SER A 66 16.27 6.90 -5.84
N PHE A 67 15.38 6.42 -4.97
CA PHE A 67 15.63 6.26 -3.53
C PHE A 67 16.54 5.07 -3.23
N TRP A 68 16.51 4.04 -4.09
CA TRP A 68 17.47 2.93 -4.05
C TRP A 68 18.86 3.33 -4.57
N GLY A 69 19.04 4.59 -4.99
CA GLY A 69 20.31 5.14 -5.45
C GLY A 69 20.55 5.01 -6.96
N LEU A 70 19.56 4.56 -7.74
CA LEU A 70 19.69 4.47 -9.19
C LEU A 70 19.54 5.86 -9.82
N LYS A 71 20.48 6.18 -10.71
CA LYS A 71 20.37 7.35 -11.58
C LYS A 71 19.41 7.06 -12.75
N PRO A 72 18.90 8.11 -13.44
CA PRO A 72 18.12 7.93 -14.66
C PRO A 72 18.81 7.03 -15.70
N ASN A 73 18.02 6.44 -16.60
CA ASN A 73 18.45 5.44 -17.59
C ASN A 73 18.87 4.09 -17.00
N TRP A 74 18.31 3.71 -15.86
CA TRP A 74 18.40 2.35 -15.38
C TRP A 74 17.59 1.39 -16.27
N THR A 75 17.91 0.11 -16.21
CA THR A 75 17.16 -0.98 -16.86
C THR A 75 16.80 -2.05 -15.84
N ALA A 76 15.66 -2.71 -16.05
CA ALA A 76 15.22 -3.82 -15.23
C ALA A 76 15.37 -5.15 -15.98
N ASP A 77 15.60 -6.23 -15.24
CA ASP A 77 15.57 -7.59 -15.75
C ASP A 77 14.73 -8.49 -14.82
N PRO A 78 13.55 -8.98 -15.27
CA PRO A 78 12.93 -8.71 -16.57
C PRO A 78 12.49 -7.25 -16.75
N ALA A 79 12.51 -6.75 -17.99
CA ALA A 79 12.23 -5.34 -18.30
C ALA A 79 10.87 -4.83 -17.79
N TRP A 80 9.84 -5.67 -17.86
CA TRP A 80 8.49 -5.31 -17.45
C TRP A 80 8.34 -5.14 -15.92
N CYS A 81 9.26 -5.67 -15.11
CA CYS A 81 9.30 -5.41 -13.67
C CYS A 81 9.73 -3.98 -13.31
N GLY A 82 10.31 -3.24 -14.27
CA GLY A 82 10.74 -1.86 -14.07
C GLY A 82 9.62 -0.91 -13.63
N VAL A 83 8.36 -1.19 -13.95
CA VAL A 83 7.22 -0.40 -13.47
C VAL A 83 7.10 -0.41 -11.93
N LEU A 84 7.62 -1.42 -11.24
CA LEU A 84 7.64 -1.41 -9.77
C LEU A 84 8.70 -0.43 -9.22
N ALA A 85 9.76 -0.16 -9.99
CA ALA A 85 10.81 0.80 -9.64
C ALA A 85 10.37 2.26 -9.84
N ASP A 86 9.45 2.49 -10.76
CA ASP A 86 8.83 3.79 -11.03
C ASP A 86 7.36 3.61 -11.43
N PRO A 87 6.48 3.34 -10.45
CA PRO A 87 5.07 3.06 -10.72
C PRO A 87 4.32 4.31 -11.19
N GLY A 88 4.92 5.49 -11.02
CA GLY A 88 4.35 6.79 -11.39
C GLY A 88 4.99 7.42 -12.63
N ALA A 89 5.71 6.64 -13.46
CA ALA A 89 6.53 7.18 -14.55
C ALA A 89 5.76 8.20 -15.42
N GLY A 90 6.27 9.43 -15.47
CA GLY A 90 5.68 10.54 -16.25
C GLY A 90 4.46 11.22 -15.61
N ALA A 91 3.97 10.74 -14.47
CA ALA A 91 2.87 11.36 -13.74
C ALA A 91 3.38 12.44 -12.76
N PRO A 92 2.53 13.42 -12.40
CA PRO A 92 2.84 14.36 -11.33
C PRO A 92 3.04 13.63 -9.99
N VAL A 93 4.03 14.07 -9.21
CA VAL A 93 4.36 13.50 -7.90
C VAL A 93 4.14 14.55 -6.80
N ARG A 94 3.53 14.12 -5.69
CA ARG A 94 3.44 14.87 -4.44
C ARG A 94 4.01 14.02 -3.31
N GLY A 95 4.82 14.59 -2.44
CA GLY A 95 5.42 13.81 -1.36
C GLY A 95 6.42 14.59 -0.52
N TRP A 96 7.24 13.85 0.21
CA TRP A 96 8.30 14.38 1.05
C TRP A 96 9.36 13.31 1.32
N SER A 97 10.55 13.76 1.70
CA SER A 97 11.59 12.92 2.31
C SER A 97 11.80 13.33 3.76
N ALA A 98 12.26 12.41 4.60
CA ALA A 98 12.66 12.74 5.95
C ALA A 98 13.87 11.92 6.38
N SER A 99 14.92 12.59 6.86
CA SER A 99 16.15 11.96 7.32
C SER A 99 16.18 11.99 8.84
N GLY A 100 16.57 10.89 9.48
CA GLY A 100 16.61 10.82 10.93
C GLY A 100 17.27 9.55 11.44
N PRO A 101 17.08 9.23 12.73
CA PRO A 101 17.63 8.01 13.32
C PRO A 101 17.16 6.76 12.56
N GLY A 102 18.13 5.95 12.15
CA GLY A 102 17.88 4.66 11.48
C GLY A 102 17.74 4.71 9.97
N GLY A 103 17.64 5.89 9.34
CA GLY A 103 17.60 5.98 7.88
C GLY A 103 16.88 7.19 7.30
N ILE A 104 16.48 7.06 6.03
CA ILE A 104 15.71 8.05 5.28
C ILE A 104 14.36 7.44 4.90
N VAL A 105 13.29 8.19 5.12
CA VAL A 105 11.93 7.82 4.72
C VAL A 105 11.51 8.71 3.56
N TYR A 106 10.97 8.11 2.51
CA TYR A 106 10.33 8.80 1.40
C TYR A 106 8.87 8.38 1.37
N ALA A 107 7.95 9.34 1.27
CA ALA A 107 6.53 9.07 1.06
C ALA A 107 6.02 9.93 -0.09
N LEU A 108 5.38 9.29 -1.07
CA LEU A 108 4.88 9.96 -2.25
C LEU A 108 3.55 9.39 -2.73
N VAL A 109 2.87 10.20 -3.53
CA VAL A 109 1.72 9.83 -4.35
C VAL A 109 1.98 10.34 -5.75
N ALA A 110 1.96 9.43 -6.73
CA ALA A 110 2.07 9.75 -8.13
C ALA A 110 0.72 9.57 -8.84
N GLY A 111 0.40 10.44 -9.79
CA GLY A 111 -0.83 10.40 -10.57
C GLY A 111 -1.47 11.78 -10.79
N PRO A 112 -2.59 11.86 -11.54
CA PRO A 112 -3.30 10.74 -12.15
C PRO A 112 -2.56 10.15 -13.37
N GLY A 113 -3.02 9.00 -13.87
CA GLY A 113 -2.50 8.36 -15.10
C GLY A 113 -1.71 7.07 -14.87
N VAL A 114 -1.71 6.55 -13.64
CA VAL A 114 -1.02 5.31 -13.27
C VAL A 114 -1.91 4.09 -13.50
N SER A 115 -1.32 2.95 -13.89
CA SER A 115 -2.01 1.66 -13.96
C SER A 115 -2.59 1.30 -12.58
N GLY A 116 -3.81 0.77 -12.53
CA GLY A 116 -4.47 0.39 -11.27
C GLY A 116 -3.99 -0.93 -10.66
N ALA A 117 -3.05 -1.64 -11.29
CA ALA A 117 -2.57 -2.92 -10.79
C ALA A 117 -1.05 -3.07 -10.97
N PRO A 118 -0.37 -3.71 -10.00
CA PRO A 118 1.02 -4.13 -10.15
C PRO A 118 1.14 -5.25 -11.21
N PRO A 119 2.31 -5.40 -11.84
CA PRO A 119 2.56 -6.52 -12.74
C PRO A 119 2.79 -7.82 -11.95
N ASP A 120 2.39 -8.95 -12.53
CA ASP A 120 2.56 -10.28 -11.94
C ASP A 120 3.87 -10.94 -12.34
N GLY A 121 4.52 -11.66 -11.43
CA GLY A 121 5.72 -12.47 -11.69
C GLY A 121 7.07 -11.81 -11.35
N CYS A 122 7.05 -10.63 -10.70
CA CYS A 122 8.24 -9.92 -10.26
C CYS A 122 8.71 -10.35 -8.86
N ALA A 123 8.74 -11.65 -8.59
CA ALA A 123 9.11 -12.16 -7.25
C ALA A 123 10.57 -11.85 -6.89
N ALA A 124 11.47 -11.94 -7.88
CA ALA A 124 12.87 -11.53 -7.77
C ALA A 124 13.33 -10.98 -9.11
N TRP A 125 13.99 -9.82 -9.12
CA TRP A 125 14.41 -9.12 -10.33
C TRP A 125 15.55 -8.16 -10.04
N MET A 126 16.20 -7.67 -11.09
CA MET A 126 17.38 -6.81 -10.99
C MET A 126 17.14 -5.46 -11.65
N LEU A 127 17.80 -4.44 -11.11
CA LEU A 127 18.01 -3.14 -11.73
C LEU A 127 19.49 -2.88 -11.96
N THR A 128 19.82 -2.25 -13.06
CA THR A 128 21.18 -1.76 -13.33
C THR A 128 21.13 -0.36 -13.91
N GLY A 129 22.00 0.52 -13.44
CA GLY A 129 22.11 1.90 -13.93
C GLY A 129 23.45 2.52 -13.55
N GLY A 130 24.25 2.89 -14.55
CA GLY A 130 25.60 3.41 -14.34
C GLY A 130 26.48 2.40 -13.58
N ARG A 131 26.97 2.79 -12.39
CA ARG A 131 27.80 1.94 -11.51
C ARG A 131 27.01 1.28 -10.37
N THR A 132 25.69 1.35 -10.43
CA THR A 132 24.80 0.86 -9.38
C THR A 132 23.95 -0.27 -9.94
N SER A 133 23.88 -1.38 -9.19
CA SER A 133 22.94 -2.47 -9.42
C SER A 133 22.08 -2.64 -8.17
N ALA A 134 20.81 -3.00 -8.33
CA ALA A 134 19.95 -3.33 -7.20
C ALA A 134 19.26 -4.68 -7.41
N ALA A 135 19.36 -5.55 -6.41
CA ALA A 135 18.61 -6.78 -6.33
C ALA A 135 17.32 -6.52 -5.57
N VAL A 136 16.18 -6.84 -6.18
CA VAL A 136 14.86 -6.59 -5.64
C VAL A 136 14.13 -7.91 -5.43
N ASN A 137 13.62 -8.12 -4.22
CA ASN A 137 12.80 -9.27 -3.88
C ASN A 137 11.44 -8.80 -3.39
N ALA A 138 10.37 -9.41 -3.90
CA ALA A 138 9.05 -9.24 -3.35
C ALA A 138 9.01 -9.81 -1.93
N VAL A 139 8.35 -9.09 -1.03
CA VAL A 139 8.07 -9.53 0.35
C VAL A 139 6.57 -9.40 0.62
N GLU A 140 6.11 -9.94 1.74
CA GLU A 140 4.69 -9.89 2.10
C GLU A 140 4.20 -8.43 2.17
N PRO A 141 3.22 -8.02 1.34
CA PRO A 141 2.74 -6.66 1.34
C PRO A 141 1.77 -6.38 2.49
N PRO A 142 1.65 -5.13 2.95
CA PRO A 142 0.60 -4.78 3.91
C PRO A 142 -0.77 -4.98 3.28
N VAL A 143 -1.70 -5.55 4.04
CA VAL A 143 -3.09 -5.69 3.62
C VAL A 143 -3.81 -4.36 3.77
N ILE A 144 -4.25 -3.78 2.65
CA ILE A 144 -5.12 -2.61 2.62
C ILE A 144 -6.39 -3.01 1.86
N ALA A 145 -7.55 -2.84 2.52
CA ALA A 145 -8.82 -3.27 1.96
C ALA A 145 -9.05 -2.69 0.56
N ASP A 146 -9.49 -3.54 -0.37
CA ASP A 146 -9.85 -3.19 -1.74
C ASP A 146 -8.74 -2.43 -2.51
N THR A 147 -7.48 -2.68 -2.17
CA THR A 147 -6.33 -1.95 -2.73
C THR A 147 -5.18 -2.90 -3.00
N PRO A 148 -4.81 -3.14 -4.27
CA PRO A 148 -3.62 -3.92 -4.58
C PRO A 148 -2.38 -3.28 -3.96
N THR A 149 -1.60 -4.07 -3.24
CA THR A 149 -0.36 -3.65 -2.60
C THR A 149 0.81 -4.53 -3.03
N VAL A 150 1.98 -3.92 -3.09
CA VAL A 150 3.25 -4.62 -3.30
C VAL A 150 4.24 -4.17 -2.24
N ALA A 151 5.14 -5.07 -1.85
CA ALA A 151 6.26 -4.77 -0.99
C ALA A 151 7.53 -5.38 -1.56
N MET A 152 8.63 -4.64 -1.45
CA MET A 152 9.92 -4.97 -2.03
C MET A 152 11.02 -4.70 -1.02
N SER A 153 11.89 -5.69 -0.80
CA SER A 153 13.18 -5.50 -0.15
C SER A 153 14.24 -5.39 -1.23
N THR A 154 15.00 -4.30 -1.20
CA THR A 154 15.98 -3.95 -2.21
C THR A 154 17.36 -3.82 -1.58
N VAL A 155 18.36 -4.48 -2.17
CA VAL A 155 19.77 -4.26 -1.85
C VAL A 155 20.43 -3.64 -3.07
N ALA A 156 20.87 -2.40 -2.94
CA ALA A 156 21.62 -1.70 -3.99
C ALA A 156 23.11 -1.69 -3.67
N THR A 157 23.92 -2.01 -4.67
CA THR A 157 25.38 -2.02 -4.62
C THR A 157 25.89 -1.01 -5.64
N THR A 158 26.71 -0.06 -5.19
CA THR A 158 27.41 0.90 -6.04
C THR A 158 28.90 0.65 -5.99
N VAL A 159 29.52 0.49 -7.15
CA VAL A 159 30.99 0.38 -7.28
C VAL A 159 31.56 1.78 -7.49
N VAL A 160 32.54 2.19 -6.67
CA VAL A 160 33.28 3.44 -6.87
C VAL A 160 34.54 3.23 -7.71
N GLU A 161 35.17 4.30 -8.21
CA GLU A 161 36.35 4.22 -9.11
C GLU A 161 37.50 3.36 -8.56
N GLY A 162 37.65 3.27 -7.23
CA GLY A 162 38.65 2.44 -6.58
C GLY A 162 38.29 0.95 -6.45
N GLY A 163 37.15 0.51 -6.98
CA GLY A 163 36.63 -0.86 -6.88
C GLY A 163 35.97 -1.19 -5.54
N THR A 164 35.88 -0.23 -4.60
CA THR A 164 35.13 -0.41 -3.36
C THR A 164 33.62 -0.40 -3.63
N GLU A 165 32.88 -1.20 -2.88
CA GLU A 165 31.43 -1.28 -2.97
C GLU A 165 30.77 -0.57 -1.79
N THR A 166 29.75 0.23 -2.08
CA THR A 166 28.80 0.73 -1.09
C THR A 166 27.50 -0.04 -1.24
N ARG A 167 26.97 -0.54 -0.12
CA ARG A 167 25.68 -1.24 -0.08
C ARG A 167 24.66 -0.43 0.69
N SER A 168 23.46 -0.32 0.15
CA SER A 168 22.30 0.25 0.82
C SER A 168 21.14 -0.74 0.79
N HIS A 169 20.34 -0.76 1.86
CA HIS A 169 19.11 -1.53 1.92
C HIS A 169 17.91 -0.59 1.85
N ALA A 170 16.86 -0.99 1.16
CA ALA A 170 15.63 -0.22 1.08
C ALA A 170 14.40 -1.13 1.08
N ASP A 171 13.47 -0.85 1.98
CA ASP A 171 12.14 -1.46 1.99
C ASP A 171 11.15 -0.50 1.35
N THR A 172 10.48 -0.95 0.29
CA THR A 172 9.48 -0.14 -0.43
C THR A 172 8.15 -0.85 -0.45
N VAL A 173 7.10 -0.14 -0.05
CA VAL A 173 5.72 -0.60 -0.16
C VAL A 173 4.95 0.37 -1.05
N SER A 174 4.07 -0.16 -1.90
CA SER A 174 3.21 0.66 -2.76
C SER A 174 1.78 0.15 -2.74
N ALA A 175 0.83 1.07 -2.85
CA ALA A 175 -0.60 0.82 -2.96
C ALA A 175 -1.12 1.46 -4.25
N TYR A 176 -1.74 0.64 -5.10
CA TYR A 176 -2.34 1.07 -6.36
C TYR A 176 -3.76 1.51 -6.07
N LEU A 177 -3.98 2.82 -6.09
CA LEU A 177 -5.25 3.43 -5.74
C LEU A 177 -6.16 3.46 -6.95
N ASP A 178 -7.43 3.21 -6.69
CA ASP A 178 -8.50 3.52 -7.64
C ASP A 178 -8.38 4.98 -8.08
N SER A 179 -8.77 5.27 -9.31
CA SER A 179 -8.61 6.59 -9.95
C SER A 179 -7.21 6.88 -10.55
N GLY A 180 -6.36 5.86 -10.67
CA GLY A 180 -5.10 5.97 -11.44
C GLY A 180 -4.00 6.71 -10.70
N TYR A 181 -3.88 6.46 -9.40
CA TYR A 181 -2.81 6.95 -8.54
C TYR A 181 -2.06 5.78 -7.90
N VAL A 182 -0.81 5.99 -7.52
CA VAL A 182 -0.05 5.07 -6.68
C VAL A 182 0.52 5.83 -5.49
N ALA A 183 0.33 5.29 -4.29
CA ALA A 183 1.00 5.76 -3.09
C ALA A 183 2.18 4.83 -2.80
N SER A 184 3.35 5.38 -2.50
CA SER A 184 4.55 4.61 -2.21
C SER A 184 5.28 5.17 -1.00
N VAL A 185 5.81 4.26 -0.17
CA VAL A 185 6.72 4.59 0.92
C VAL A 185 7.98 3.76 0.76
N THR A 186 9.14 4.42 0.79
CA THR A 186 10.45 3.78 0.79
C THR A 186 11.20 4.16 2.04
N VAL A 187 11.75 3.18 2.74
CA VAL A 187 12.64 3.35 3.88
C VAL A 187 14.02 2.86 3.48
N VAL A 188 14.99 3.76 3.43
CA VAL A 188 16.40 3.45 3.13
C VAL A 188 17.17 3.37 4.43
N THR A 189 17.83 2.24 4.66
CA THR A 189 18.68 2.01 5.82
C THR A 189 20.10 1.73 5.36
N ASP A 190 21.08 2.30 6.06
CA ASP A 190 22.49 1.98 5.86
C ASP A 190 22.84 0.79 6.77
N PRO A 191 23.16 -0.40 6.21
CA PRO A 191 23.52 -1.57 6.99
C PRO A 191 24.77 -1.37 7.86
N GLY A 192 25.62 -0.39 7.53
CA GLY A 192 26.82 -0.04 8.30
C GLY A 192 26.59 0.95 9.44
N SER A 193 25.37 1.48 9.60
CA SER A 193 25.07 2.48 10.62
C SER A 193 25.08 1.89 12.03
N ALA A 194 25.66 2.62 12.99
CA ALA A 194 25.62 2.27 14.40
C ALA A 194 24.29 2.65 15.08
N LEU A 195 23.40 3.36 14.38
CA LEU A 195 22.09 3.73 14.91
C LEU A 195 21.12 2.55 14.79
N PRO A 196 20.17 2.40 15.75
CA PRO A 196 19.11 1.41 15.63
C PRO A 196 18.37 1.55 14.31
N VAL A 197 18.20 0.44 13.60
CA VAL A 197 17.45 0.38 12.34
C VAL A 197 15.99 0.72 12.63
N LEU A 198 15.34 1.41 11.68
CA LEU A 198 13.89 1.56 11.71
C LEU A 198 13.20 0.18 11.78
N GLY A 199 12.07 0.11 12.49
CA GLY A 199 11.28 -1.12 12.56
C GLY A 199 10.82 -1.58 11.17
N PRO A 200 10.73 -2.91 10.93
CA PRO A 200 10.35 -3.46 9.62
C PRO A 200 8.92 -3.07 9.20
N ASP A 201 8.09 -2.63 10.15
CA ASP A 201 6.71 -2.21 9.94
C ASP A 201 6.56 -0.73 9.53
N VAL A 202 7.61 0.08 9.66
CA VAL A 202 7.51 1.54 9.46
C VAL A 202 6.99 1.90 8.07
N ALA A 203 7.51 1.25 7.02
CA ALA A 203 7.08 1.50 5.65
C ALA A 203 5.59 1.15 5.46
N ALA A 204 5.18 -0.03 5.93
CA ALA A 204 3.80 -0.53 5.85
C ALA A 204 2.80 0.36 6.61
N ARG A 205 3.15 0.80 7.82
CA ARG A 205 2.32 1.70 8.64
C ARG A 205 2.12 3.05 7.96
N LEU A 206 3.21 3.66 7.48
CA LEU A 206 3.16 4.96 6.80
C LEU A 206 2.39 4.87 5.48
N LEU A 207 2.49 3.76 4.73
CA LEU A 207 1.67 3.55 3.54
C LEU A 207 0.18 3.50 3.89
N THR A 208 -0.20 2.74 4.91
CA THR A 208 -1.59 2.65 5.36
C THR A 208 -2.16 4.02 5.74
N GLN A 209 -1.38 4.83 6.47
CA GLN A 209 -1.73 6.20 6.83
C GLN A 209 -1.81 7.12 5.61
N THR A 210 -0.91 6.94 4.63
CA THR A 210 -0.93 7.66 3.36
C THR A 210 -2.21 7.38 2.59
N VAL A 211 -2.55 6.10 2.38
CA VAL A 211 -3.77 5.68 1.67
C VAL A 211 -5.02 6.25 2.35
N SER A 212 -5.09 6.16 3.68
CA SER A 212 -6.20 6.72 4.47
C SER A 212 -6.31 8.24 4.29
N SER A 213 -5.20 8.96 4.38
CA SER A 213 -5.16 10.42 4.27
C SER A 213 -5.59 10.91 2.88
N VAL A 214 -5.13 10.26 1.80
CA VAL A 214 -5.38 10.70 0.42
C VAL A 214 -6.77 10.35 -0.08
N ARG A 215 -7.38 9.26 0.43
CA ARG A 215 -8.78 8.91 0.16
C ARG A 215 -9.78 9.68 1.03
N GLY A 216 -9.38 10.04 2.26
CA GLY A 216 -10.24 10.69 3.25
C GLY A 216 -10.36 12.21 3.12
N ALA A 217 -9.55 12.86 2.28
CA ALA A 217 -9.51 14.32 2.15
C ALA A 217 -10.70 14.95 1.40
N GLY A 218 -11.67 14.13 0.97
CA GLY A 218 -12.91 14.57 0.31
C GLY A 218 -14.14 14.67 1.23
N ARG A 219 -13.97 14.70 2.56
CA ARG A 219 -15.04 14.93 3.53
C ARG A 219 -14.89 16.27 4.23
#